data_AF-A0AAI8VHT5-F1
#
_entry.id   AF-A0AAI8VHT5-F1
#
_cell.length_a   1.000
_cell.length_b   1.000
_cell.length_c   1.000
_cell.angle_alpha   90.00
_cell.angle_beta   90.00
_cell.angle_gamma   90.00
#
_symmetry.space_group_name_H-M   'P 1'
#
loop_
_entity.id
_entity.type
_entity.pdbx_description
1 polymer ?
#
loop_
_entity_poly.entity_id
_entity_poly.type
_entity_poly.pdbx_seq_one_letter_code
_entity_poly.pdbx_strand_id
1 'polypeptide(L)' 'MEALDMDKCNTCGGKKGKNGAELKKCSRCSKTKYCSVECQKEDWSKHRKTCGKN' A
#
# COMPACT_ATOMS: atom_id res chain seq x y z
N MET A 1 -13.72 14.45 16.70
CA MET A 1 -12.99 13.18 16.85
C MET A 1 -12.84 12.63 15.44
N GLU A 2 -11.74 12.94 14.75
CA GLU A 2 -11.52 12.42 13.39
C GLU A 2 -10.21 11.64 13.39
N ALA A 3 -10.35 10.38 12.99
CA ALA A 3 -9.34 9.36 13.13
C ALA A 3 -8.12 9.64 12.24
N LEU A 4 -6.96 9.33 12.82
CA LEU A 4 -5.64 9.50 12.25
C LEU A 4 -5.38 8.42 11.21
N ASP A 5 -5.79 8.63 9.95
CA ASP A 5 -5.40 7.75 8.85
C ASP A 5 -3.95 8.06 8.41
N MET A 6 -3.00 7.50 9.16
CA MET A 6 -1.57 7.49 8.83
C MET A 6 -1.23 6.30 7.94
N ASP A 7 -2.09 6.07 6.96
CA ASP A 7 -1.93 5.02 5.97
C ASP A 7 -1.35 5.67 4.71
N LYS A 8 -0.14 5.27 4.30
CA LYS A 8 0.55 5.85 3.14
C LYS A 8 1.01 4.75 2.20
N CYS A 9 0.94 5.05 0.90
CA CYS A 9 1.45 4.18 -0.13
C CYS A 9 2.96 4.00 0.00
N ASN A 10 3.44 2.75 0.00
CA ASN A 10 4.86 2.44 0.06
C ASN A 10 5.63 2.95 -1.18
N THR A 11 4.97 3.04 -2.33
CA THR A 11 5.58 3.45 -3.60
C THR A 11 5.47 4.95 -3.83
N CYS A 12 4.26 5.49 -3.70
CA CYS A 12 3.93 6.87 -4.08
C CYS A 12 3.92 7.83 -2.87
N GLY A 13 3.96 7.33 -1.64
CA GLY A 13 3.79 8.13 -0.42
C GLY A 13 2.39 8.70 -0.22
N GLY A 14 1.48 8.50 -1.18
CA GLY A 14 0.12 9.01 -1.16
C GLY A 14 -0.69 8.44 0.00
N LYS A 15 -1.42 9.33 0.69
CA LYS A 15 -2.26 8.98 1.86
C LYS A 15 -3.66 8.46 1.49
N LYS A 16 -4.00 8.49 0.20
CA LYS A 16 -5.27 8.04 -0.37
C LYS A 16 -5.03 7.33 -1.70
N GLY A 17 -5.93 6.42 -2.05
CA GLY A 17 -5.96 5.77 -3.36
C GLY A 17 -6.35 6.73 -4.47
N LYS A 18 -6.07 6.34 -5.73
CA LYS A 18 -6.55 7.11 -6.90
C LYS A 18 -8.08 7.24 -6.79
N ASN A 19 -8.60 8.46 -6.89
CA ASN A 19 -10.02 8.85 -6.70
C ASN A 19 -10.57 8.87 -5.26
N GLY A 20 -9.72 9.01 -4.24
CA GLY A 20 -10.19 9.10 -2.85
C GLY A 20 -10.62 7.76 -2.25
N ALA A 21 -10.35 6.66 -2.95
CA ALA A 21 -10.49 5.31 -2.42
C ALA A 21 -9.49 5.06 -1.29
N GLU A 22 -9.80 4.10 -0.43
CA GLU A 22 -8.85 3.63 0.60
C GLU A 22 -7.62 2.95 -0.03
N LEU A 23 -6.49 3.01 0.67
CA LEU A 23 -5.27 2.35 0.24
C LEU A 23 -5.45 0.82 0.27
N LYS A 24 -5.04 0.14 -0.80
CA LYS A 24 -5.10 -1.32 -0.86
C LYS A 24 -3.88 -1.91 -0.17
N LYS A 25 -4.15 -2.68 0.89
CA LYS A 25 -3.14 -3.50 1.58
C LYS A 25 -2.78 -4.68 0.67
N CYS A 26 -1.51 -5.12 0.73
CA CYS A 26 -1.09 -6.31 0.02
C CYS A 26 -1.86 -7.53 0.56
N SER A 27 -2.68 -8.20 -0.24
CA SER A 27 -3.51 -9.34 0.22
C SER A 27 -2.70 -10.53 0.76
N ARG A 28 -1.40 -10.59 0.44
CA ARG A 28 -0.50 -11.66 0.87
C ARG A 28 0.05 -11.45 2.28
N CYS A 29 0.47 -10.23 2.61
CA CYS A 29 1.19 -9.95 3.86
C CYS A 29 0.50 -8.90 4.73
N SER A 30 -0.48 -8.16 4.19
CA SER A 30 -1.19 -7.05 4.82
C SER A 30 -0.30 -5.98 5.48
N LYS A 31 1.02 -6.02 5.26
CA LYS A 31 2.03 -5.13 5.84
C LYS A 31 2.22 -3.87 5.03
N THR A 32 2.31 -4.00 3.70
CA THR A 32 2.46 -2.86 2.80
C THR A 32 1.13 -2.45 2.21
N LYS A 33 1.00 -1.16 1.93
CA LYS A 33 -0.24 -0.52 1.51
C LYS A 33 0.07 0.32 0.29
N TYR A 34 -0.84 0.34 -0.68
CA TYR A 34 -0.61 0.91 -1.99
C TYR A 34 -1.80 1.76 -2.44
N CYS A 35 -1.49 2.89 -3.07
CA CYS A 35 -2.48 3.82 -3.63
C CYS A 35 -3.20 3.24 -4.85
N SER A 36 -2.55 2.30 -5.56
CA SER A 36 -3.09 1.57 -6.71
C SER A 36 -2.34 0.25 -6.92
N VAL A 37 -2.93 -0.64 -7.73
CA VAL A 37 -2.26 -1.85 -8.24
C VAL A 37 -0.98 -1.51 -9.01
N GLU A 38 -0.93 -0.36 -9.69
CA GLU A 38 0.28 0.12 -10.37
C GLU A 38 1.44 0.31 -9.39
N CYS A 39 1.19 1.02 -8.28
CA CYS A 39 2.19 1.21 -7.23
C CYS A 39 2.62 -0.12 -6.59
N GLN A 40 1.66 -1.03 -6.38
CA GLN A 40 1.99 -2.37 -5.94
C GLN A 40 2.90 -3.08 -6.93
N LYS A 41 2.63 -2.99 -8.25
CA LYS A 41 3.38 -3.66 -9.31
C LYS A 41 4.79 -3.09 -9.47
N GLU A 42 4.96 -1.78 -9.32
CA GLU A 42 6.27 -1.11 -9.30
C GLU A 42 7.12 -1.58 -8.11
N ASP A 43 6.53 -1.56 -6.91
CA ASP A 43 7.22 -2.04 -5.71
C ASP A 43 7.32 -3.57 -5.68
N TRP A 44 6.49 -4.31 -6.44
CA TRP A 44 6.41 -5.77 -6.42
C TRP A 44 7.76 -6.44 -6.63
N SER A 45 8.66 -5.85 -7.43
CA SER A 45 9.99 -6.43 -7.63
C SER A 45 10.86 -6.47 -6.38
N LYS A 46 10.71 -5.45 -5.52
CA LYS A 46 11.38 -5.34 -4.22
C LYS A 46 10.55 -6.06 -3.15
N HIS A 47 9.26 -5.73 -3.08
CA HIS A 47 8.30 -6.27 -2.14
C HIS A 47 8.16 -7.78 -2.23
N ARG A 48 8.14 -8.41 -3.42
CA ARG A 48 7.99 -9.88 -3.53
C ARG A 48 9.06 -10.67 -2.77
N LYS A 49 10.24 -10.09 -2.55
CA LYS A 49 11.34 -10.72 -1.80
C LYS A 49 11.07 -10.74 -0.28
N THR A 50 10.23 -9.83 0.19
CA THR A 50 9.84 -9.64 1.60
C THR A 50 8.35 -9.90 1.85
N CYS A 51 7.55 -10.10 0.79
CA CYS A 51 6.12 -10.36 0.83
C CYS A 51 5.86 -11.76 1.41
N GLY A 52 5.10 -11.82 2.51
CA GLY A 52 4.82 -13.07 3.23
C GLY A 52 5.84 -13.41 4.32
N LYS A 53 6.85 -12.55 4.56
CA LYS A 53 7.65 -12.62 5.80
C LYS A 53 6.88 -11.97 6.94
N ASN A 54 6.11 -12.82 7.63
CA ASN A 54 5.35 -12.65 8.88
C ASN A 54 4.14 -11.73 8.86
#